data_AF-A0A453PDF2-F1
#
_entry.id   AF-A0A453PDF2-F1
#
_cell.length_a   1.000
_cell.length_b   1.000
_cell.length_c   1.000
_cell.angle_alpha   90.00
_cell.angle_beta   90.00
_cell.angle_gamma   90.00
#
_symmetry.space_group_name_H-M   'P 1'
#
loop_
_entity.id
_entity.type
_entity.pdbx_description
1 polymer ?
#
loop_
_entity_poly.entity_id
_entity_poly.type
_entity_poly.pdbx_seq_one_letter_code
_entity_poly.pdbx_strand_id
1 'polypeptide(L)'
;MALGYTIAAILKRSSRVFSDGKATVKIDWLEQLNRRYIQVQGRDRLYVKFVAEQLGLDGSYIPRTYIEQIQLEKLMNDVMMMFRHYQMI
;
A
#
# COMPACT_ATOMS: atom_id res chain seq x y z
N MET A 1 1.65 -16.10 -22.82
CA MET A 1 2.52 -14.93 -22.68
C MET A 1 3.17 -14.68 -24.03
N ALA A 2 2.98 -13.52 -24.67
CA ALA A 2 3.40 -13.28 -26.07
C ALA A 2 4.38 -12.10 -26.25
N LEU A 3 4.67 -11.33 -25.20
CA LEU A 3 5.49 -10.12 -25.24
C LEU A 3 6.71 -10.15 -24.29
N GLY A 4 7.00 -11.30 -23.66
CA GLY A 4 8.15 -11.44 -22.75
C GLY A 4 7.98 -10.85 -21.34
N TYR A 5 6.81 -10.29 -21.01
CA TYR A 5 6.53 -9.82 -19.65
C TYR A 5 5.99 -10.93 -18.74
N THR A 6 6.46 -10.93 -17.50
CA THR A 6 5.96 -11.79 -16.41
C THR A 6 5.21 -10.95 -15.39
N ILE A 7 4.12 -11.49 -14.83
CA ILE A 7 3.37 -10.84 -13.75
C ILE A 7 4.22 -10.87 -12.47
N ALA A 8 4.65 -9.70 -12.00
CA ALA A 8 5.45 -9.58 -10.77
C ALA A 8 4.60 -9.64 -9.49
N ALA A 9 3.38 -9.07 -9.53
CA ALA A 9 2.45 -9.09 -8.42
C ALA A 9 1.01 -8.83 -8.90
N ILE A 10 0.03 -9.32 -8.14
CA ILE A 10 -1.38 -8.98 -8.30
C ILE A 10 -1.79 -8.22 -7.04
N LEU A 11 -2.43 -7.06 -7.22
CA LEU A 11 -2.96 -6.21 -6.14
C LEU A 11 -4.49 -6.23 -6.19
N LYS A 12 -5.14 -6.64 -5.11
CA LYS A 12 -6.60 -6.63 -4.99
C LYS A 12 -6.99 -5.57 -3.97
N ARG A 13 -7.73 -4.56 -4.42
CA ARG A 13 -7.99 -3.34 -3.69
C ARG A 13 -9.44 -2.92 -3.80
N SER A 14 -10.02 -2.54 -2.67
CA SER A 14 -11.29 -1.82 -2.61
C SER A 14 -11.03 -0.37 -2.19
N SER A 15 -11.52 0.60 -2.96
CA SER A 15 -11.21 2.02 -2.76
C SER A 15 -12.47 2.86 -2.59
N ARG A 16 -12.43 3.81 -1.67
CA ARG A 16 -13.36 4.96 -1.64
C ARG A 16 -12.57 6.20 -2.00
N VAL A 17 -13.07 6.95 -3.00
CA VAL A 17 -12.34 8.08 -3.59
C VAL A 17 -13.13 9.36 -3.41
N PHE A 18 -12.47 10.38 -2.90
CA PHE A 18 -13.00 11.73 -2.72
C PHE A 18 -12.09 12.71 -3.46
N SER A 19 -12.65 13.69 -4.15
CA SER A 19 -11.85 14.72 -4.83
C SER A 19 -12.58 16.06 -4.82
N ASP A 20 -11.80 17.12 -4.66
CA ASP A 20 -12.24 18.52 -4.74
C ASP A 20 -11.71 19.22 -6.01
N GLY A 21 -11.13 18.45 -6.95
CA GLY A 21 -10.51 18.96 -8.17
C GLY A 21 -9.04 19.40 -8.02
N LYS A 22 -8.55 19.68 -6.81
CA LYS A 22 -7.14 20.05 -6.54
C LYS A 22 -6.36 18.89 -5.93
N ALA A 23 -6.99 18.17 -5.01
CA ALA A 23 -6.49 16.94 -4.42
C ALA A 23 -7.51 15.79 -4.58
N THR A 24 -7.01 14.58 -4.45
CA THR A 24 -7.80 13.35 -4.39
C THR A 24 -7.36 12.57 -3.18
N VAL A 25 -8.31 12.23 -2.32
CA VAL A 25 -8.10 11.37 -1.15
C VAL A 25 -8.69 10.00 -1.46
N LYS A 26 -7.89 8.94 -1.30
CA LYS A 26 -8.32 7.56 -1.49
C LYS A 26 -8.18 6.81 -0.18
N ILE A 27 -9.23 6.13 0.23
CA ILE A 27 -9.22 5.18 1.35
C ILE A 27 -9.23 3.78 0.75
N ASP A 28 -8.09 3.12 0.84
CA ASP A 28 -7.79 1.87 0.14
C ASP A 28 -7.70 0.71 1.14
N TRP A 29 -8.56 -0.29 0.97
CA TRP A 29 -8.43 -1.58 1.65
C TRP A 29 -7.69 -2.56 0.75
N LEU A 30 -6.55 -3.07 1.22
CA LEU A 30 -5.74 -4.06 0.51
C LEU A 30 -5.98 -5.45 1.10
N GLU A 31 -6.50 -6.34 0.27
CA GLU A 31 -6.89 -7.70 0.71
C GLU A 31 -5.66 -8.51 1.15
N GLN A 32 -4.58 -8.45 0.38
CA GLN A 32 -3.33 -9.17 0.64
C GLN A 32 -2.64 -8.77 1.95
N LEU A 33 -2.83 -7.53 2.40
CA LEU A 33 -2.22 -7.02 3.63
C LEU A 33 -3.21 -6.95 4.81
N ASN A 34 -4.49 -7.21 4.55
CA ASN A 34 -5.58 -7.02 5.50
C ASN A 34 -5.50 -5.65 6.21
N ARG A 35 -5.17 -4.59 5.46
CA ARG A 35 -4.86 -3.25 6.00
C ARG A 35 -5.46 -2.13 5.16
N ARG A 36 -5.87 -1.05 5.84
CA ARG A 36 -6.33 0.20 5.23
C ARG A 36 -5.18 1.19 5.07
N TYR A 37 -5.18 1.89 3.96
CA TYR A 37 -4.27 2.99 3.66
C TYR A 37 -5.06 4.22 3.23
N ILE A 38 -4.50 5.38 3.51
CA ILE A 38 -5.00 6.64 3.00
C ILE A 38 -3.96 7.20 2.04
N GLN A 39 -4.40 7.58 0.85
CA GLN A 39 -3.55 8.22 -0.16
C GLN A 39 -4.09 9.61 -0.45
N VAL A 40 -3.22 10.61 -0.31
CA VAL A 40 -3.50 11.97 -0.78
C VAL A 40 -2.69 12.20 -2.05
N GLN A 41 -3.37 12.54 -3.14
CA GLN A 41 -2.77 12.78 -4.46
C GLN A 41 -3.15 14.17 -4.94
N GLY A 42 -2.25 14.82 -5.67
CA GLY A 42 -2.48 16.14 -6.26
C GLY A 42 -1.25 16.59 -7.04
N ARG A 43 -1.41 17.58 -7.91
CA ARG A 43 -0.28 18.16 -8.67
C ARG A 43 0.55 19.13 -7.82
N ASP A 44 -0.11 19.87 -6.93
CA ASP A 44 0.55 20.80 -6.02
C ASP A 44 0.92 20.08 -4.72
N ARG A 45 2.23 19.94 -4.49
CA ARG A 45 2.78 19.28 -3.30
C ARG A 45 2.42 20.01 -2.00
N LEU A 46 2.38 21.33 -1.99
CA LEU A 46 2.04 22.10 -0.79
C LEU A 46 0.57 21.90 -0.43
N TYR A 47 -0.30 21.87 -1.44
CA TYR A 47 -1.70 21.58 -1.23
C TYR A 47 -1.94 20.13 -0.75
N VAL A 48 -1.22 19.15 -1.32
CA VAL A 48 -1.26 17.76 -0.85
C VAL A 48 -0.82 17.64 0.62
N LYS A 49 0.25 18.35 1.00
CA LYS A 49 0.72 18.39 2.39
C LYS A 49 -0.33 18.99 3.31
N PHE A 50 -0.90 20.14 2.93
CA PHE A 50 -1.97 20.79 3.68
C PHE A 50 -3.17 19.85 3.90
N VAL A 51 -3.64 19.16 2.84
CA VAL A 51 -4.75 18.19 2.97
C VAL A 51 -4.37 17.03 3.88
N ALA A 52 -3.13 16.52 3.80
CA ALA A 52 -2.67 15.46 4.69
C ALA A 52 -2.62 15.91 6.16
N GLU A 53 -2.19 17.14 6.44
CA GLU A 53 -2.20 17.74 7.79
C GLU A 53 -3.64 17.89 8.32
N GLN A 54 -4.58 18.35 7.49
CA GLN A 54 -6.01 18.46 7.86
C GLN A 54 -6.64 17.10 8.19
N LEU A 55 -6.14 16.02 7.59
CA LEU A 55 -6.56 14.64 7.87
C LEU A 55 -5.80 14.01 9.04
N GLY A 56 -4.89 14.74 9.70
CA GLY A 56 -4.09 14.25 10.82
C GLY A 56 -3.11 13.14 10.44
N LEU A 57 -2.58 13.16 9.20
CA LEU A 57 -1.69 12.13 8.68
C LEU A 57 -0.20 12.40 8.99
N ASP A 58 0.12 13.43 9.78
CA ASP A 58 1.49 13.77 10.14
C ASP A 58 2.22 12.62 10.82
N GLY A 59 3.45 12.34 10.39
CA GLY A 59 4.26 11.22 10.88
C GLY A 59 3.81 9.82 10.45
N SER A 60 2.67 9.69 9.76
CA SER A 60 2.15 8.40 9.27
C SER A 60 2.57 8.05 7.83
N TYR A 61 3.47 8.85 7.24
CA TYR A 61 3.90 8.66 5.86
C TYR A 61 4.66 7.34 5.68
N ILE A 62 4.21 6.54 4.71
CA ILE A 62 4.85 5.27 4.35
C ILE A 62 5.52 5.43 2.97
N PRO A 63 6.87 5.37 2.88
CA PRO A 63 7.59 5.59 1.62
C PRO A 63 7.58 4.38 0.68
N ARG A 64 6.99 3.25 1.08
CA ARG A 64 6.89 2.03 0.27
C ARG A 64 5.57 1.97 -0.48
N THR A 65 5.62 1.60 -1.75
CA THR A 65 4.44 1.30 -2.57
C THR A 65 3.71 0.07 -2.05
N TYR A 66 2.45 -0.10 -2.46
CA TYR A 66 1.65 -1.27 -2.09
C TYR A 66 2.26 -2.59 -2.57
N ILE A 67 2.89 -2.60 -3.75
CA ILE A 67 3.52 -3.81 -4.30
C ILE A 67 4.72 -4.22 -3.43
N GLU A 68 5.58 -3.26 -3.07
CA GLU A 68 6.73 -3.54 -2.20
C GLU A 68 6.27 -4.05 -0.83
N GLN A 69 5.21 -3.46 -0.25
CA GLN A 69 4.68 -3.92 1.03
C GLN A 69 4.12 -5.34 0.96
N ILE A 70 3.39 -5.69 -0.11
CA ILE A 70 2.88 -7.05 -0.33
C ILE A 70 4.03 -8.06 -0.52
N GLN A 71 5.05 -7.70 -1.28
CA GLN A 71 6.21 -8.56 -1.50
C GLN A 71 6.98 -8.81 -0.20
N LEU A 72 7.17 -7.78 0.62
CA LEU A 72 7.83 -7.90 1.92
C LEU A 72 7.01 -8.75 2.90
N GLU A 73 5.69 -8.53 2.98
CA GLU A 73 4.82 -9.33 3.85
C GLU A 73 4.87 -10.81 3.47
N LYS A 74 4.82 -11.11 2.16
CA LYS A 74 4.97 -12.48 1.66
C LYS A 74 6.31 -13.09 2.07
N LEU A 75 7.41 -12.38 1.82
CA LEU A 75 8.75 -12.85 2.18
C LEU A 75 8.87 -13.11 3.69
N MET A 76 8.36 -12.20 4.52
CA MET A 76 8.38 -12.37 5.98
C MET A 76 7.57 -13.59 6.41
N ASN A 77 6.40 -13.82 5.82
CA ASN A 77 5.57 -14.99 6.11
C ASN A 77 6.27 -16.30 5.71
N ASP A 78 6.89 -16.35 4.54
CA ASP A 78 7.64 -17.52 4.08
C ASP A 78 8.79 -17.85 5.04
N VAL A 79 9.57 -16.85 5.44
CA VAL A 79 10.67 -17.01 6.41
C VAL A 79 10.15 -17.47 7.78
N MET A 80 9.07 -16.86 8.29
CA MET A 80 8.47 -17.25 9.57
C MET A 80 7.91 -18.68 9.53
N MET A 81 7.37 -19.11 8.39
CA MET A 81 6.91 -20.48 8.19
C MET A 81 8.08 -21.48 8.26
N MET A 82 9.22 -21.16 7.63
CA MET A 82 10.44 -21.97 7.73
C MET A 82 10.89 -22.10 9.19
N PHE A 83 11.03 -20.99 9.91
CA PHE A 83 11.43 -21.03 11.33
C PHE A 83 10.48 -21.87 12.20
N ARG A 84 9.17 -21.75 12.01
CA ARG A 84 8.19 -22.57 12.75
C ARG A 84 8.34 -24.06 12.44
N HIS A 85 8.67 -24.43 11.21
CA HIS A 85 8.92 -25.82 10.84
C HIS A 85 10.17 -26.37 11.53
N TYR A 86 11.26 -25.58 11.59
CA TYR A 86 12.50 -25.98 12.27
C TYR A 86 12.38 -26.08 13.80
N GLN A 87 11.45 -25.36 14.43
CA GLN A 87 11.23 -25.43 15.89
C GLN A 87 10.29 -26.57 16.32
N MET A 88 9.66 -27.28 15.37
CA MET A 88 8.79 -28.43 15.64
C MET A 88 9.45 -29.79 15.34
N ILE A 89 10.74 -29.79 14.95
CA ILE A 89 11.59 -30.97 14.79
C ILE A 89 12.62 -30.95 15.92
#